data_AF-A0A164K1E8-F1
#
_entry.id   AF-A0A164K1E8-F1
#
_cell.length_a   1.000
_cell.length_b   1.000
_cell.length_c   1.000
_cell.angle_alpha   90.00
_cell.angle_beta   90.00
_cell.angle_gamma   90.00
#
_symmetry.space_group_name_H-M   'P 1'
#
loop_
_entity.id
_entity.type
_entity.pdbx_description
1 polymer ?
#
loop_
_entity_poly.entity_id
_entity_poly.type
_entity_poly.pdbx_seq_one_letter_code
_entity_poly.pdbx_strand_id
1 'polypeptide(L)' 'MLTNEDARRAVITAIEANGTDVAHRDEFDIEAIVTEIRDTTGGYDIEAMDADEFWAVVERHEITTPSIETDHTPKS' A
#
# COMPACT_ATOMS: atom_id res chain seq x y z
N MET A 1 -10.49 9.10 18.42
CA MET A 1 -11.05 9.02 17.07
C MET A 1 -9.86 9.13 16.14
N LEU A 2 -9.53 8.07 15.43
CA LEU A 2 -8.43 8.11 14.46
C LEU A 2 -8.83 9.01 13.29
N THR A 3 -7.89 9.81 12.80
CA THR A 3 -8.09 10.70 11.66
C THR A 3 -7.52 10.09 10.38
N ASN A 4 -7.86 10.67 9.24
CA ASN A 4 -7.28 10.30 7.95
C ASN A 4 -5.74 10.38 7.98
N GLU A 5 -5.19 11.42 8.61
CA GLU A 5 -3.74 11.59 8.74
C GLU A 5 -3.12 10.51 9.63
N ASP A 6 -3.82 10.06 10.69
CA ASP A 6 -3.34 8.96 11.53
C ASP A 6 -3.28 7.64 10.75
N ALA A 7 -4.35 7.31 10.00
CA ALA A 7 -4.36 6.12 9.13
C ALA A 7 -3.28 6.20 8.06
N ARG A 8 -3.12 7.35 7.39
CA ARG A 8 -2.08 7.57 6.38
C ARG A 8 -0.68 7.31 6.93
N ARG A 9 -0.37 7.87 8.11
CA ARG A 9 0.94 7.64 8.76
C ARG A 9 1.13 6.18 9.16
N ALA A 10 0.08 5.51 9.62
CA ALA A 10 0.14 4.10 9.98
C ALA A 10 0.34 3.18 8.76
N VAL A 11 -0.35 3.43 7.64
CA VAL A 11 -0.14 2.71 6.37
C VAL A 11 1.30 2.88 5.89
N ILE A 12 1.80 4.11 5.83
CA ILE A 12 3.19 4.40 5.41
C ILE A 12 4.17 3.65 6.31
N THR A 13 3.98 3.73 7.63
CA THR A 13 4.85 3.04 8.60
C THR A 13 4.83 1.53 8.39
N ALA A 14 3.67 0.93 8.12
CA ALA A 14 3.55 -0.51 7.88
C ALA A 14 4.27 -0.93 6.59
N ILE A 15 4.10 -0.17 5.50
CA ILE A 15 4.78 -0.42 4.22
C ILE A 15 6.30 -0.29 4.39
N GLU A 16 6.77 0.82 4.98
CA GLU A 16 8.20 1.07 5.21
C GLU A 16 8.82 0.08 6.21
N ALA A 17 8.06 -0.47 7.16
CA ALA A 17 8.53 -1.49 8.09
C ALA A 17 8.62 -2.89 7.46
N ASN A 18 7.76 -3.19 6.48
CA ASN A 18 7.76 -4.48 5.79
C ASN A 18 8.77 -4.53 4.62
N GLY A 19 9.02 -3.39 3.97
CA GLY A 19 10.01 -3.26 2.90
C GLY A 19 11.43 -3.16 3.44
N THR A 20 12.23 -4.23 3.37
CA THR A 20 13.65 -4.18 3.77
C THR A 20 14.57 -3.52 2.73
N ASP A 21 14.06 -3.08 1.57
CA ASP A 21 14.82 -2.27 0.57
C ASP A 21 14.01 -1.94 -0.70
N VAL A 22 12.84 -2.56 -0.93
CA VAL A 22 12.18 -2.56 -2.26
C VAL A 22 10.80 -1.88 -2.30
N ALA A 23 9.98 -1.98 -1.26
CA ALA A 23 8.66 -1.38 -1.24
C ALA A 23 8.74 0.09 -0.80
N HIS A 24 8.65 1.02 -1.74
CA HIS A 24 8.57 2.44 -1.42
C HIS A 24 7.11 2.88 -1.40
N ARG A 25 6.72 3.70 -0.42
CA ARG A 25 5.34 4.27 -0.34
C ARG A 25 4.89 4.95 -1.64
N ASP A 26 5.83 5.39 -2.47
CA ASP A 26 5.58 6.05 -3.75
C ASP A 26 5.11 5.06 -4.84
N GLU A 27 5.21 3.75 -4.58
CA GLU A 27 4.71 2.64 -5.40
C GLU A 27 3.28 2.26 -5.03
N PHE A 28 2.66 2.93 -4.06
CA PHE A 28 1.31 2.63 -3.58
C PHE A 28 0.45 3.88 -3.52
N ASP A 29 -0.84 3.75 -3.87
CA ASP A 29 -1.80 4.83 -3.71
C ASP A 29 -2.29 4.84 -2.25
N ILE A 30 -1.54 5.53 -1.39
CA ILE A 30 -1.82 5.62 0.04
C ILE A 30 -3.20 6.23 0.31
N GLU A 31 -3.66 7.18 -0.51
CA GLU A 31 -4.97 7.80 -0.32
C GLU A 31 -6.11 6.84 -0.66
N ALA A 32 -5.96 6.05 -1.74
CA ALA A 32 -6.90 4.99 -2.08
C ALA A 32 -6.94 3.89 -0.99
N ILE A 33 -5.78 3.48 -0.47
CA ILE A 33 -5.68 2.50 0.63
C ILE A 33 -6.43 3.01 1.88
N VAL A 34 -6.15 4.23 2.31
CA VAL A 34 -6.80 4.83 3.50
C VAL A 34 -8.30 4.98 3.30
N THR A 35 -8.74 5.28 2.07
CA THR A 35 -10.16 5.36 1.73
C THR A 35 -10.84 3.99 1.84
N GLU A 36 -10.21 2.94 1.32
CA GLU A 36 -10.78 1.58 1.39
C GLU A 36 -10.80 1.03 2.83
N ILE A 37 -9.77 1.30 3.64
CA ILE A 37 -9.77 0.98 5.07
C ILE A 37 -10.96 1.64 5.76
N ARG A 38 -11.24 2.91 5.42
CA ARG A 38 -12.38 3.64 5.95
C ARG A 38 -13.71 3.04 5.58
N ASP A 39 -13.87 2.67 4.32
CA ASP A 39 -15.12 2.09 3.84
C ASP A 39 -15.34 0.69 4.44
N THR A 40 -14.27 -0.06 4.70
CA THR A 40 -14.31 -1.41 5.27
C THR A 40 -14.60 -1.41 6.78
N THR A 41 -13.90 -0.58 7.55
CA THR A 41 -14.00 -0.55 9.02
C THR A 41 -15.05 0.44 9.54
N GLY A 42 -15.55 1.31 8.68
CA GLY A 42 -16.39 2.46 9.06
C GLY A 42 -15.61 3.60 9.73
N GLY A 43 -14.27 3.53 9.77
CA GLY A 43 -13.39 4.50 10.43
C GLY A 43 -11.93 4.41 9.98
N TYR A 44 -11.01 5.07 10.65
CA TYR A 44 -9.58 5.05 10.26
C TYR A 44 -8.77 4.05 11.09
N ASP A 45 -9.41 2.98 11.56
CA ASP A 45 -8.82 2.02 12.50
C ASP A 45 -8.26 0.81 11.77
N ILE A 46 -6.95 0.83 11.51
CA ILE A 46 -6.25 -0.26 10.82
C ILE A 46 -6.17 -1.51 11.71
N GLU A 47 -6.12 -1.34 13.03
CA GLU A 47 -6.07 -2.47 13.97
C GLU A 47 -7.42 -3.20 14.08
N ALA A 48 -8.50 -2.60 13.55
CA ALA A 48 -9.79 -3.27 13.42
C ALA A 48 -9.83 -4.27 12.25
N MET A 49 -8.80 -4.31 11.39
CA MET A 49 -8.66 -5.25 10.29
C MET A 49 -7.61 -6.31 10.60
N ASP A 50 -7.79 -7.52 10.05
CA ASP A 50 -6.76 -8.54 10.08
C ASP A 50 -5.57 -8.15 9.18
N ALA A 51 -4.36 -8.59 9.56
CA ALA A 51 -3.15 -8.24 8.82
C ALA A 51 -3.20 -8.70 7.35
N ASP A 52 -3.73 -9.90 7.09
CA ASP A 52 -3.86 -10.43 5.73
C ASP A 52 -4.84 -9.60 4.88
N GLU A 53 -5.92 -9.10 5.50
CA GLU A 53 -6.90 -8.24 4.84
C GLU A 53 -6.30 -6.87 4.54
N PHE A 54 -5.56 -6.30 5.49
CA PHE A 54 -4.81 -5.07 5.30
C PHE A 54 -3.84 -5.19 4.12
N TRP A 55 -3.01 -6.23 4.08
CA TRP A 55 -2.05 -6.42 2.98
C TRP A 55 -2.75 -6.66 1.64
N ALA A 56 -3.87 -7.36 1.62
CA ALA A 56 -4.67 -7.53 0.39
C ALA A 56 -5.24 -6.21 -0.14
N VAL A 57 -5.56 -5.24 0.73
CA VAL A 57 -5.94 -3.87 0.32
C VAL A 57 -4.72 -3.13 -0.21
N VAL A 58 -3.58 -3.19 0.48
CA VAL A 58 -2.33 -2.53 0.05
C VAL A 58 -1.90 -3.01 -1.34
N GLU A 59 -1.83 -4.31 -1.57
CA GLU A 59 -1.43 -4.91 -2.85
C GLU A 59 -2.39 -4.53 -3.99
N ARG A 60 -3.68 -4.36 -3.72
CA ARG A 60 -4.68 -3.96 -4.72
C ARG A 60 -4.46 -2.54 -5.26
N HIS A 61 -3.86 -1.68 -4.45
CA HIS A 61 -3.56 -0.28 -4.76
C HIS A 61 -2.07 -0.04 -5.01
N GLU A 62 -1.32 -1.10 -5.35
CA GLU A 62 0.00 -0.94 -5.91
C GLU A 62 -0.12 -0.13 -7.20
N ILE A 63 0.51 1.03 -7.22
CA ILE A 63 0.76 1.80 -8.42
C ILE A 63 1.84 1.01 -9.15
N THR A 64 1.44 -0.05 -9.85
CA THR A 64 2.30 -0.75 -10.80
C THR A 64 2.88 0.34 -11.71
N THR A 65 4.12 0.75 -11.43
CA THR A 65 4.95 1.24 -12.51
C THR A 65 5.02 0.03 -13.44
N PRO A 66 4.53 0.12 -14.69
CA PRO A 66 4.73 -0.98 -15.61
C PRO A 66 6.22 -1.26 -15.56
N SER A 67 6.59 -2.42 -15.01
CA SER A 67 7.93 -2.95 -15.10
C SER A 67 8.29 -2.74 -16.55
N ILE A 68 9.23 -1.81 -16.80
CA ILE A 68 9.75 -1.63 -18.14
C ILE A 68 10.48 -2.95 -18.36
N GLU A 69 9.75 -3.88 -18.95
CA GLU A 69 10.20 -5.15 -19.45
C GLU A 69 11.48 -4.80 -20.19
N THR A 70 12.62 -5.10 -19.58
CA THR A 70 13.90 -4.88 -20.22
C THR A 70 13.93 -5.97 -21.27
N ASP A 71 13.41 -5.63 -22.45
CA ASP A 71 13.62 -6.36 -23.70
C ASP A 71 15.13 -6.35 -23.90
N HIS A 72 15.79 -7.33 -23.28
CA HIS A 72 17.10 -7.76 -23.68
C HIS A 72 16.91 -8.45 -25.02
N THR A 73 16.75 -7.67 -26.08
CA THR A 73 16.86 -8.17 -27.45
C THR A 73 18.23 -8.86 -27.55
N PRO A 74 18.32 -10.19 -27.75
CA PRO A 74 19.60 -10.80 -28.01
C PRO A 74 20.01 -10.36 -29.41
N LYS A 75 21.13 -9.62 -29.49
CA LYS A 75 21.82 -9.28 -30.74
C LYS A 75 21.89 -10.52 -31.65
N SER A 76 21.44 -10.36 -32.88
CA SER A 76 21.81 -11.20 -34.02
C SER A 76 22.35 -10.32 -35.13
#